data_AF-A0A3D2K035-F1
#
_entry.id   AF-A0A3D2K035-F1
#
_cell.length_a   1.000
_cell.length_b   1.000
_cell.length_c   1.000
_cell.angle_alpha   90.00
_cell.angle_beta   90.00
_cell.angle_gamma   90.00
#
_symmetry.space_group_name_H-M   'P 1'
#
loop_
_entity.id
_entity.type
_entity.pdbx_description
1 polymer ?
#
loop_
_entity_poly.entity_id
_entity_poly.type
_entity_poly.pdbx_seq_one_letter_code
_entity_poly.pdbx_strand_id
1 'polypeptide(L)'
;TDNVIRTWLQRLFERQGWLDHGRKRPIPHEAPAAVAGYFYYYGHYYASECIHILPEKERSSLKKKLAALMIERQESNGSWWDFPLYNYHYAYGTGYTLAILSRCR
;
A
#
# COMPACT_ATOMS: atom_id res chain seq x y z
N THR A 1 -11.46 10.76 15.94
CA THR A 1 -11.32 10.25 14.56
C THR A 1 -9.89 10.39 14.07
N ASP A 2 -9.31 11.59 14.03
CA ASP A 2 -7.94 11.82 13.54
C ASP A 2 -6.84 11.06 14.28
N ASN A 3 -6.92 10.97 15.62
CA ASN A 3 -5.92 10.24 16.41
C ASN A 3 -5.84 8.76 16.01
N VAL A 4 -6.98 8.13 15.71
CA VAL A 4 -7.05 6.74 15.25
C VAL A 4 -6.34 6.62 13.89
N ILE A 5 -6.63 7.55 12.96
CA ILE A 5 -5.99 7.58 11.64
C ILE A 5 -4.47 7.76 11.76
N ARG A 6 -4.01 8.73 12.57
CA ARG A 6 -2.58 8.95 12.83
C ARG A 6 -1.91 7.69 13.38
N THR A 7 -2.49 7.09 14.42
CA THR A 7 -1.93 5.89 15.06
C THR A 7 -1.79 4.73 14.06
N TRP A 8 -2.81 4.48 13.24
CA TRP A 8 -2.76 3.35 12.30
C TRP A 8 -1.91 3.62 11.07
N LEU A 9 -1.84 4.85 10.56
CA LEU A 9 -0.89 5.22 9.50
C LEU A 9 0.56 5.09 9.99
N GLN A 10 0.85 5.56 11.20
CA GLN A 10 2.18 5.42 11.79
C GLN A 10 2.56 3.94 11.93
N ARG A 11 1.66 3.12 12.50
CA ARG A 11 1.87 1.67 12.63
C ARG A 11 2.03 0.98 11.28
N LEU A 12 1.30 1.41 10.25
CA LEU A 12 1.48 0.89 8.89
C LEU A 12 2.92 1.13 8.43
N PHE A 13 3.43 2.36 8.48
CA PHE A 13 4.80 2.63 8.03
C PHE A 13 5.88 1.94 8.88
N GLU A 14 5.69 1.87 10.19
CA GLU A 14 6.67 1.26 11.11
C GLU A 14 6.64 -0.27 11.09
N ARG A 15 5.50 -0.87 10.71
CA ARG A 15 5.26 -2.31 10.88
C ARG A 15 4.68 -2.99 9.64
N GLN A 16 4.68 -2.37 8.46
CA GLN A 16 4.11 -2.97 7.24
C GLN A 16 4.75 -4.31 6.83
N GLY A 17 5.85 -4.74 7.45
CA GLY A 17 6.46 -6.04 7.20
C GLY A 17 5.48 -7.21 7.33
N TRP A 18 4.45 -7.13 8.19
CA TRP A 18 3.41 -8.17 8.26
C TRP A 18 2.53 -8.20 7.00
N LEU A 19 2.28 -7.06 6.37
CA LEU A 19 1.50 -6.93 5.13
C LEU A 19 2.35 -7.32 3.91
N ASP A 20 3.62 -6.89 3.89
CA ASP A 20 4.59 -7.26 2.85
C ASP A 20 4.87 -8.77 2.83
N HIS A 21 4.77 -9.43 3.98
CA HIS A 21 4.98 -10.88 4.10
C HIS A 21 4.08 -11.73 3.20
N GLY A 22 2.86 -11.25 2.92
CA GLY A 22 1.92 -11.91 2.01
C GLY A 22 2.16 -11.59 0.53
N ARG A 23 2.94 -10.55 0.22
CA ARG A 23 3.18 -10.10 -1.15
C ARG A 23 3.98 -11.17 -1.91
N LYS A 24 3.60 -11.42 -3.16
CA LYS A 24 4.15 -12.41 -4.09
C LYS A 24 3.99 -13.88 -3.67
N ARG A 25 3.34 -14.14 -2.54
CA ARG A 25 3.06 -15.51 -2.12
C ARG A 25 2.01 -16.15 -3.02
N PRO A 26 2.16 -17.45 -3.37
CA PRO A 26 1.25 -18.10 -4.31
C PRO A 26 -0.05 -18.59 -3.67
N ILE A 27 -0.07 -18.84 -2.34
CA ILE A 27 -1.26 -19.33 -1.64
C ILE A 27 -1.94 -18.15 -0.95
N PRO A 28 -3.24 -17.91 -1.18
CA PRO A 28 -3.94 -16.85 -0.47
C PRO A 28 -4.06 -17.20 1.02
N HIS A 29 -4.07 -16.20 1.89
CA HIS A 29 -4.30 -16.34 3.34
C HIS A 29 -3.24 -17.15 4.12
N GLU A 30 -2.06 -17.42 3.55
CA GLU A 30 -0.97 -18.12 4.24
C GLU A 30 -0.08 -17.20 5.10
N ALA A 31 -0.20 -15.88 4.95
CA ALA A 31 0.55 -14.90 5.72
C ALA A 31 -0.09 -14.66 7.11
N PRO A 32 0.65 -14.04 8.06
CA PRO A 32 0.13 -13.68 9.38
C PRO A 32 -1.23 -12.97 9.30
N ALA A 33 -2.11 -13.26 10.27
CA ALA A 33 -3.49 -12.77 10.31
C ALA A 33 -4.36 -13.18 9.10
N ALA A 34 -3.99 -14.28 8.40
CA ALA A 34 -4.70 -14.79 7.23
C ALA A 34 -4.83 -13.75 6.10
N VAL A 35 -3.83 -12.87 5.96
CA VAL A 35 -3.81 -11.83 4.95
C VAL A 35 -3.37 -12.43 3.63
N ALA A 36 -4.11 -12.18 2.55
CA ALA A 36 -3.70 -12.58 1.21
C ALA A 36 -2.85 -11.49 0.53
N GLY A 37 -1.97 -11.89 -0.40
CA GLY A 37 -1.06 -10.96 -1.08
C GLY A 37 -1.75 -9.81 -1.82
N TYR A 38 -2.95 -10.05 -2.37
CA TYR A 38 -3.73 -9.05 -3.13
C TYR A 38 -4.26 -7.88 -2.27
N PHE A 39 -4.01 -7.91 -0.95
CA PHE A 39 -4.30 -6.79 -0.05
C PHE A 39 -3.16 -5.78 0.08
N TYR A 40 -1.97 -6.04 -0.47
CA TYR A 40 -0.82 -5.15 -0.28
C TYR A 40 -1.09 -3.76 -0.86
N TYR A 41 -1.34 -3.64 -2.18
CA TYR A 41 -1.59 -2.31 -2.77
C TYR A 41 -2.98 -1.78 -2.41
N TYR A 42 -3.95 -2.66 -2.19
CA TYR A 42 -5.27 -2.28 -1.66
C TYR A 42 -5.13 -1.55 -0.31
N GLY A 43 -4.38 -2.09 0.64
CA GLY A 43 -4.17 -1.49 1.96
C GLY A 43 -3.46 -0.14 1.88
N HIS A 44 -2.45 -0.04 1.03
CA HIS A 44 -1.73 1.22 0.80
C HIS A 44 -2.58 2.27 0.06
N TYR A 45 -3.53 1.84 -0.78
CA TYR A 45 -4.51 2.73 -1.38
C TYR A 45 -5.39 3.39 -0.32
N TYR A 46 -5.95 2.61 0.60
CA TYR A 46 -6.72 3.17 1.72
C TYR A 46 -5.87 3.96 2.71
N ALA A 47 -4.57 3.67 2.83
CA ALA A 47 -3.65 4.55 3.55
C ALA A 47 -3.57 5.94 2.89
N SER A 48 -3.54 6.01 1.56
CA SER A 48 -3.57 7.29 0.84
C SER A 48 -4.87 8.07 1.08
N GLU A 49 -6.02 7.40 1.13
CA GLU A 49 -7.33 7.99 1.47
C GLU A 49 -7.31 8.52 2.92
N CYS A 50 -6.82 7.71 3.87
CA CYS A 50 -6.66 8.11 5.27
C CYS A 50 -5.79 9.36 5.44
N ILE A 51 -4.71 9.50 4.67
CA ILE A 51 -3.88 10.71 4.67
C ILE A 51 -4.70 11.95 4.26
N HIS A 52 -5.65 11.81 3.32
CA HIS A 52 -6.50 12.91 2.86
C HIS A 52 -7.55 13.35 3.89
N ILE A 53 -7.80 12.55 4.93
CA ILE A 53 -8.72 12.90 6.02
C ILE A 53 -8.01 13.78 7.07
N LEU A 54 -6.69 13.64 7.25
CA LEU A 54 -5.93 14.40 8.25
C LEU A 54 -5.82 15.89 7.92
N PRO A 55 -5.49 16.78 8.89
CA PRO A 55 -5.20 18.19 8.60
C PRO A 55 -4.08 18.37 7.58
N GLU A 56 -4.21 19.35 6.68
CA GLU A 56 -3.30 19.57 5.54
C GLU A 56 -1.82 19.65 5.94
N LYS A 57 -1.54 20.35 7.05
CA LYS A 57 -0.19 20.51 7.62
C LYS A 57 0.53 19.19 7.95
N GLU A 58 -0.20 18.09 8.11
CA GLU A 58 0.34 16.77 8.46
C GLU A 58 0.53 15.86 7.24
N ARG A 59 -0.09 16.19 6.10
CA ARG A 59 -0.18 15.26 4.96
C ARG A 59 1.14 15.11 4.21
N SER A 60 1.90 16.20 4.05
CA SER A 60 3.09 16.21 3.17
C SER A 60 4.14 15.16 3.56
N SER A 61 4.43 15.03 4.85
CA SER A 61 5.41 14.03 5.33
C SER A 61 4.92 12.59 5.12
N LEU A 62 3.63 12.33 5.33
CA LEU A 62 3.01 11.01 5.13
C LEU A 62 2.92 10.64 3.64
N LYS A 63 2.56 11.60 2.78
CA LYS A 63 2.55 11.44 1.31
C LYS A 63 3.94 11.07 0.80
N LYS A 64 5.00 11.75 1.27
CA LYS A 64 6.38 11.44 0.90
C LYS A 64 6.80 10.02 1.32
N LYS A 65 6.46 9.59 2.54
CA LYS A 65 6.72 8.22 3.01
C LYS A 65 6.00 7.18 2.15
N LEU A 66 4.72 7.40 1.85
CA LEU A 66 3.93 6.48 1.04
C LEU A 66 4.45 6.43 -0.41
N ALA A 67 4.76 7.57 -1.02
CA ALA A 67 5.31 7.63 -2.37
C ALA A 67 6.66 6.91 -2.48
N ALA A 68 7.57 7.15 -1.53
CA ALA A 68 8.86 6.48 -1.48
C ALA A 68 8.69 4.95 -1.41
N LEU A 69 7.79 4.48 -0.55
CA LEU A 69 7.49 3.05 -0.42
C LEU A 69 6.93 2.45 -1.72
N MET A 70 6.03 3.16 -2.40
CA MET A 70 5.50 2.69 -3.68
C MET A 70 6.59 2.64 -4.75
N ILE A 71 7.43 3.67 -4.87
CA ILE A 71 8.52 3.73 -5.86
C ILE A 71 9.54 2.60 -5.62
N GLU A 72 9.88 2.30 -4.36
CA GLU A 72 10.79 1.19 -4.00
C GLU A 72 10.25 -0.19 -4.41
N ARG A 73 8.94 -0.30 -4.69
CA ARG A 73 8.28 -1.55 -5.07
C ARG A 73 7.99 -1.66 -6.57
N GLN A 74 8.47 -0.72 -7.38
CA GLN A 74 8.29 -0.78 -8.82
C GLN A 74 9.12 -1.90 -9.43
N GLU A 75 8.49 -2.71 -10.29
CA GLU A 75 9.17 -3.73 -11.07
C GLU A 75 10.02 -3.09 -12.19
N SER A 76 11.00 -3.82 -12.71
CA SER A 76 11.86 -3.33 -13.81
C SER A 76 11.11 -3.01 -15.10
N ASN A 77 9.93 -3.62 -15.31
CA ASN A 77 9.05 -3.34 -16.44
C ASN A 77 8.10 -2.14 -16.18
N GLY A 78 8.28 -1.42 -15.06
CA GLY A 78 7.50 -0.25 -14.69
C GLY A 78 6.17 -0.56 -13.98
N SER A 79 5.82 -1.83 -13.80
CA SER A 79 4.57 -2.25 -13.17
C SER A 79 4.68 -2.41 -11.65
N TRP A 80 3.54 -2.68 -11.01
CA TRP A 80 3.43 -3.18 -9.63
C TRP A 80 2.52 -4.39 -9.61
N TRP A 81 2.84 -5.40 -8.80
CA TRP A 81 1.95 -6.55 -8.57
C TRP A 81 2.21 -7.21 -7.21
N ASP A 82 1.19 -7.77 -6.59
CA ASP A 82 1.27 -8.26 -5.20
C ASP A 82 0.82 -9.72 -5.02
N PHE A 83 0.08 -10.28 -5.96
CA PHE A 83 -0.36 -11.67 -5.94
C PHE A 83 -0.54 -12.19 -7.38
N PRO A 84 -0.33 -13.49 -7.68
CA PRO A 84 -0.53 -14.05 -9.03
C PRO A 84 -2.02 -14.17 -9.41
N LEU A 85 -2.71 -13.03 -9.47
CA LEU A 85 -4.11 -12.91 -9.86
C LEU A 85 -4.28 -13.22 -11.34
N TYR A 86 -4.95 -14.33 -11.65
CA TYR A 86 -5.50 -14.80 -12.93
C TYR A 86 -5.12 -13.96 -14.18
N ASN A 87 -3.82 -13.88 -14.48
CA ASN A 87 -3.21 -13.06 -15.55
C ASN A 87 -3.46 -11.53 -15.55
N TYR A 88 -4.08 -10.94 -14.51
CA TYR A 88 -4.30 -9.50 -14.39
C TYR A 88 -3.52 -8.83 -13.25
N HIS A 89 -2.62 -9.57 -12.58
CA HIS A 89 -1.82 -9.09 -11.44
C HIS A 89 -1.08 -7.76 -11.68
N TYR A 90 -0.49 -7.57 -12.87
CA TYR A 90 0.16 -6.31 -13.23
C TYR A 90 -0.81 -5.13 -13.29
N ALA A 91 -1.97 -5.31 -13.93
CA ALA A 91 -2.96 -4.25 -14.06
C ALA A 91 -3.54 -3.88 -12.68
N TYR A 92 -3.81 -4.88 -11.84
CA TYR A 92 -4.33 -4.69 -10.49
C TYR A 92 -3.38 -3.88 -9.61
N GLY A 93 -2.13 -4.34 -9.46
CA GLY A 93 -1.16 -3.65 -8.61
C GLY A 93 -0.80 -2.27 -9.16
N THR A 94 -0.59 -2.16 -10.48
CA THR A 94 -0.25 -0.88 -11.13
C THR A 94 -1.37 0.14 -11.01
N GLY A 95 -2.64 -0.27 -11.18
CA GLY A 95 -3.79 0.61 -11.05
C GLY A 95 -3.88 1.25 -9.65
N TYR A 96 -3.75 0.43 -8.59
CA TYR A 96 -3.71 0.94 -7.23
C TYR A 96 -2.53 1.86 -6.97
N THR A 97 -1.33 1.46 -7.40
CA THR A 97 -0.13 2.26 -7.14
C THR A 97 -0.15 3.61 -7.86
N LEU A 98 -0.62 3.68 -9.10
CA LEU A 98 -0.78 4.96 -9.80
C LEU A 98 -1.82 5.87 -9.11
N ALA A 99 -2.91 5.28 -8.60
CA ALA A 99 -3.92 6.02 -7.85
C ALA A 99 -3.36 6.58 -6.51
N ILE A 100 -2.48 5.83 -5.84
CA ILE A 100 -1.74 6.26 -4.65
C ILE A 100 -0.79 7.40 -5.01
N LEU A 101 0.05 7.23 -6.03
CA LEU A 101 1.06 8.21 -6.42
C LEU A 101 0.43 9.52 -6.88
N SER A 102 -0.69 9.47 -7.60
CA SER A 102 -1.46 10.67 -7.98
C SER A 102 -1.93 11.47 -6.78
N ARG A 103 -2.25 10.80 -5.66
CA ARG A 103 -2.68 11.41 -4.41
C ARG A 103 -1.53 11.91 -3.54
N CYS A 104 -0.31 11.40 -3.77
CA CYS A 104 0.89 11.85 -3.08
C CYS A 104 1.52 13.10 -3.70
N ARG A 105 0.99 13.60 -4.82
CA ARG A 105 1.36 14.91 -5.39
C ARG A 105 0.99 16.07 -4.46
#